data_AF-A0A558QWA4-F1
#
_entry.id   AF-A0A558QWA4-F1
#
_cell.length_a   1.000
_cell.length_b   1.000
_cell.length_c   1.000
_cell.angle_alpha   90.00
_cell.angle_beta   90.00
_cell.angle_gamma   90.00
#
_symmetry.space_group_name_H-M   'P 1'
#
loop_
_entity.id
_entity.type
_entity.pdbx_description
1 polymer ?
#
loop_
_entity_poly.entity_id
_entity_poly.type
_entity_poly.pdbx_seq_one_letter_code
_entity_poly.pdbx_strand_id
1 'polypeptide(L)' 'MASILTIDQQRTAGSAAHKVGGYAELIRLERERRAAKGQGHIQKDTSGRVVFAGKSATPRAK' A
#
# COMPACT_ATOMS: atom_id res chain seq x y z
N MET A 1 -5.22 -3.22 -21.69
CA MET A 1 -5.49 -1.76 -21.62
C MET A 1 -4.36 -1.11 -20.85
N ALA A 2 -3.53 -0.28 -21.51
CA ALA A 2 -2.54 0.54 -20.83
C ALA A 2 -3.20 1.87 -20.45
N SER A 3 -3.41 2.12 -19.15
CA SER A 3 -3.83 3.45 -18.70
C SER A 3 -2.61 4.37 -18.67
N ILE A 4 -2.60 5.38 -19.55
CA ILE A 4 -1.62 6.46 -19.50
C ILE A 4 -2.00 7.34 -18.31
N LEU A 5 -1.16 7.35 -17.27
CA LEU A 5 -1.34 8.24 -16.14
C LEU A 5 -1.14 9.68 -16.59
N THR A 6 -2.01 10.59 -16.15
CA THR A 6 -1.77 12.03 -16.33
C THR A 6 -0.53 12.47 -15.53
N ILE A 7 0.07 13.60 -15.90
CA ILE A 7 1.26 14.15 -15.21
C ILE A 7 1.02 14.29 -13.70
N ASP A 8 -0.19 14.73 -13.31
CA ASP A 8 -0.54 14.88 -11.90
C ASP A 8 -0.66 13.52 -11.19
N GLN A 9 -1.24 12.51 -11.85
CA GLN A 9 -1.29 11.16 -11.32
C GLN A 9 0.10 10.54 -11.15
N GLN A 10 1.03 10.82 -12.07
CA GLN A 10 2.42 10.40 -11.95
C GLN A 10 3.11 11.08 -10.77
N ARG A 11 2.88 12.39 -10.56
CA ARG A 11 3.40 13.12 -9.39
C ARG A 11 2.85 12.58 -8.07
N THR A 12 1.55 12.29 -8.01
CA THR A 12 0.93 11.67 -6.84
C THR A 12 1.50 10.28 -6.58
N ALA A 13 1.64 9.45 -7.63
CA ALA A 13 2.21 8.11 -7.51
C ALA A 13 3.69 8.15 -7.07
N GLY A 14 4.49 9.07 -7.62
CA GLY A 14 5.88 9.27 -7.21
C GLY A 14 6.01 9.75 -5.77
N SER A 15 5.15 10.68 -5.34
CA SER A 15 5.14 11.16 -3.94
C SER A 15 4.73 10.05 -2.97
N ALA A 16 3.75 9.23 -3.34
CA ALA A 16 3.35 8.07 -2.55
C ALA A 16 4.47 7.03 -2.49
N ALA A 17 5.14 6.74 -3.62
CA ALA A 17 6.26 5.81 -3.69
C ALA A 17 7.41 6.26 -2.77
N HIS A 18 7.79 7.54 -2.80
CA HIS A 18 8.82 8.08 -1.91
C HIS A 18 8.47 7.91 -0.42
N LYS A 19 7.19 8.09 -0.05
CA LYS A 19 6.74 7.96 1.35
C LYS A 19 6.78 6.52 1.88
N VAL A 20 6.65 5.53 1.01
CA VAL A 20 6.58 4.10 1.40
C VAL A 20 7.88 3.34 1.15
N GLY A 21 8.93 3.99 0.63
CA GLY A 21 10.23 3.38 0.38
C GLY A 21 10.44 2.88 -1.05
N GLY A 22 9.58 3.28 -1.99
CA GLY A 22 9.72 3.02 -3.43
C GLY A 22 8.45 2.46 -4.08
N TYR A 23 8.49 2.32 -5.40
CA TYR A 23 7.36 1.77 -6.19
C TYR A 23 7.07 0.30 -5.87
N ALA A 24 8.10 -0.49 -5.51
CA ALA A 24 7.93 -1.89 -5.14
C ALA A 24 7.03 -2.04 -3.90
N GLU A 25 7.25 -1.20 -2.87
CA GLU A 25 6.43 -1.18 -1.66
C GLU A 25 5.02 -0.66 -1.92
N LEU A 26 4.89 0.34 -2.80
CA LEU A 26 3.58 0.86 -3.19
C LEU A 26 2.73 -0.22 -3.91
N ILE A 27 3.36 -1.00 -4.80
CA ILE A 27 2.69 -2.12 -5.47
C ILE A 27 2.33 -3.23 -4.46
N ARG A 28 3.21 -3.53 -3.49
CA ARG A 28 2.91 -4.51 -2.42
C ARG A 28 1.70 -4.05 -1.60
N LEU A 29 1.67 -2.81 -1.15
CA LEU A 29 0.56 -2.24 -0.38
C LEU A 29 -0.75 -2.26 -1.17
N GLU A 30 -0.74 -1.96 -2.47
CA GLU A 30 -1.94 -2.04 -3.30
C GLU A 30 -2.42 -3.50 -3.48
N ARG A 31 -1.50 -4.47 -3.56
CA ARG A 31 -1.87 -5.90 -3.55
C ARG A 31 -2.51 -6.31 -2.23
N GLU A 32 -1.93 -5.91 -1.10
CA GLU A 32 -2.49 -6.17 0.23
C GLU A 32 -3.86 -5.52 0.41
N ARG A 33 -4.01 -4.27 -0.03
CA ARG A 33 -5.30 -3.57 -0.05
C ARG A 33 -6.35 -4.31 -0.86
N ARG A 34 -6.00 -4.78 -2.07
CA ARG A 34 -6.91 -5.55 -2.92
C ARG A 34 -7.28 -6.90 -2.30
N ALA A 35 -6.31 -7.60 -1.71
CA ALA A 35 -6.56 -8.86 -1.00
C ALA A 35 -7.52 -8.66 0.19
N ALA A 36 -7.41 -7.53 0.89
CA ALA A 36 -8.32 -7.12 1.95
C ALA A 36 -9.64 -6.50 1.44
N LYS A 37 -9.93 -6.54 0.12
CA LYS A 37 -11.10 -5.89 -0.50
C LYS A 37 -11.23 -4.40 -0.15
N GLY A 38 -10.11 -3.72 0.07
CA GLY A 38 -10.07 -2.33 0.51
C GLY A 38 -10.40 -2.11 1.99
N GLN A 39 -10.59 -3.16 2.78
CA GLN A 39 -10.92 -3.06 4.20
C GLN A 39 -9.65 -3.05 5.06
N GLY A 40 -9.18 -1.85 5.37
CA GLY A 40 -8.02 -1.64 6.23
C GLY A 40 -7.47 -0.23 6.10
N HIS A 41 -6.38 0.03 6.80
CA HIS A 41 -5.66 1.30 6.76
C HIS A 41 -4.16 1.07 6.73
N ILE A 42 -3.44 2.06 6.22
CA ILE A 42 -1.99 2.02 6.19
C ILE A 42 -1.45 2.38 7.58
N GLN A 43 -0.52 1.58 8.09
CA GLN A 43 0.19 1.83 9.34
C GLN A 43 1.70 1.84 9.10
N LYS A 44 2.44 2.51 9.99
CA LYS A 44 3.89 2.33 10.09
C LYS A 44 4.17 1.27 11.15
N ASP A 45 4.92 0.25 10.78
CA ASP A 45 5.47 -0.71 11.70
C ASP A 45 6.57 -0.07 12.57
N THR A 46 6.86 -0.68 13.71
CA THR A 46 7.99 -0.36 14.61
C THR A 46 9.34 -0.30 13.92
N SER A 47 9.50 -1.03 12.80
CA SER A 47 10.68 -0.96 11.92
C SER A 47 10.72 0.29 11.02
N GLY A 48 9.74 1.19 11.13
CA GLY A 48 9.57 2.37 10.27
C GLY A 48 8.98 2.08 8.88
N ARG A 49 8.68 0.82 8.57
CA ARG A 49 8.13 0.39 7.27
C ARG A 49 6.63 0.61 7.20
N VAL A 50 6.13 0.91 6.00
CA VAL A 50 4.70 1.09 5.76
C VAL A 50 4.06 -0.27 5.48
N VAL A 51 3.00 -0.61 6.21
CA VAL A 51 2.26 -1.88 6.11
C VAL A 51 0.78 -1.63 5.94
N PHE A 52 0.09 -2.47 5.18
CA PHE A 52 -1.37 -2.41 5.09
C PHE A 52 -1.96 -3.22 6.24
N ALA A 53 -2.39 -2.52 7.30
CA ALA A 53 -3.15 -3.13 8.38
C ALA A 53 -4.59 -3.33 7.89
N GLY A 54 -4.83 -4.46 7.25
CA GLY A 54 -6.19 -4.95 7.05
C GLY A 54 -6.91 -5.03 8.40
N LYS A 55 -8.24 -4.87 8.43
CA LYS A 55 -9.02 -5.48 9.52
C LYS A 55 -8.76 -6.97 9.40
N SER A 56 -7.74 -7.46 10.10
CA SER A 56 -7.33 -8.85 9.97
C SER A 56 -8.52 -9.72 10.38
N ALA A 57 -8.83 -10.73 9.56
CA ALA A 57 -9.18 -12.00 10.15
C ALA A 57 -8.09 -12.26 11.20
N THR A 58 -8.50 -12.20 12.47
CA THR A 58 -7.67 -12.24 13.67
C THR A 58 -6.49 -13.20 13.51
N PRO A 59 -5.26 -12.84 13.94
CA PRO A 59 -4.18 -13.81 14.00
C PRO A 59 -4.62 -14.91 14.98
N ARG A 60 -4.94 -16.09 14.47
CA ARG A 60 -5.20 -17.25 15.32
C ARG A 60 -3.85 -17.68 15.86
N ALA A 61 -3.49 -17.13 17.02
CA ALA A 61 -2.48 -17.71 17.88
C ALA A 61 -2.84 -19.18 18.12
N LYS A 62 -1.87 -20.07 17.93
CA LYS A 62 -1.93 -21.44 18.44
C LYS A 62 -0.64 -21.72 19.17
#